data_AF-A0A7X7J110-F1
#
_entry.id   AF-A0A7X7J110-F1
#
_cell.length_a   1.000
_cell.length_b   1.000
_cell.length_c   1.000
_cell.angle_alpha   90.00
_cell.angle_beta   90.00
_cell.angle_gamma   90.00
#
_symmetry.space_group_name_H-M   'P 1'
#
loop_
_entity.id
_entity.type
_entity.pdbx_description
1 polymer ?
#
loop_
_entity_poly.entity_id
_entity_poly.type
_entity_poly.pdbx_seq_one_letter_code
_entity_poly.pdbx_strand_id
1 'polypeptide(L)'
;MLSIASLFIALPTLIYGQSQPSQVVADRDRATDDSLQRLFEEVGRLRLNSGHELRTVLARSADDELAFRSAIRGKCQSWRPYWHPRGPIEVDAWMPISALDSTLASVIQQKLKRLDGQPEMTITWARSNPPAVLATGRYLASSSLGNEQPGWRHCSLWQTNLASKAAAADARAVMLIRTGYCKVSGGSELGFVLHEEPKLRAALSSLLNRVPVGDPVFEPTGVCRVDMKLTQPELLRLLQEASQAVEGLKQPTLLRSVELAASETLTAEGYAVAPPVPSMHSPPLKKMTGLERPDWADRFLVVQGAGKAPSDTTDEASRSDWAERAAHIEAHRQLWMQIEDLPLESGETVGLRMTKDARLTSAMSSLGGFITGTGEPLHADDGAVTVSIGVHLQIVWRILSSIDQTG
;
A
#
# COMPACT_ATOMS: atom_id res chain seq x y z
N MET A 1 74.57 -17.15 23.74
CA MET A 1 73.21 -16.62 24.00
C MET A 1 72.45 -16.61 22.69
N LEU A 2 71.67 -17.66 22.43
CA LEU A 2 70.79 -17.77 21.26
C LEU A 2 69.37 -17.44 21.73
N SER A 3 68.76 -16.43 21.12
CA SER A 3 67.37 -16.03 21.39
C SER A 3 66.48 -16.54 20.27
N ILE A 4 65.53 -17.40 20.62
CA ILE A 4 64.53 -18.01 19.74
C ILE A 4 63.34 -17.04 19.69
N ALA A 5 63.03 -16.50 18.50
CA ALA A 5 61.83 -15.72 18.25
C ALA A 5 60.70 -16.66 17.81
N SER A 6 59.65 -16.75 18.64
CA SER A 6 58.43 -17.52 18.36
C SER A 6 57.52 -16.79 17.38
N LEU A 7 57.24 -17.43 16.25
CA LEU A 7 56.27 -17.00 15.24
C LEU A 7 54.87 -17.51 15.64
N PHE A 8 53.96 -16.61 16.03
CA PHE A 8 52.54 -16.94 16.23
C PHE A 8 51.79 -16.79 14.92
N ILE A 9 51.30 -17.91 14.38
CA ILE A 9 50.36 -17.95 13.25
C ILE A 9 48.95 -17.85 13.83
N ALA A 10 48.25 -16.75 13.57
CA ALA A 10 46.84 -16.60 13.89
C ALA A 10 46.00 -17.35 12.83
N LEU A 11 45.33 -18.42 13.25
CA LEU A 11 44.32 -19.11 12.45
C LEU A 11 43.02 -18.28 12.47
N PRO A 12 42.39 -18.01 11.31
CA PRO A 12 41.09 -17.35 11.28
C PRO A 12 40.02 -18.28 11.85
N THR A 13 39.37 -17.82 12.93
CA THR A 13 38.16 -18.41 13.47
C THR A 13 37.05 -18.26 12.44
N LEU A 14 36.68 -19.35 11.77
CA LEU A 14 35.45 -19.43 11.00
C LEU A 14 34.26 -19.30 11.96
N ILE A 15 33.72 -18.09 12.05
CA ILE A 15 32.43 -17.84 12.69
C ILE A 15 31.37 -18.46 11.77
N TYR A 16 31.00 -19.71 12.04
CA TYR A 16 29.76 -20.28 11.54
C TYR A 16 28.62 -19.47 12.17
N GLY A 17 28.08 -18.51 11.41
CA GLY A 17 26.83 -17.86 11.76
C GLY A 17 25.76 -18.94 11.86
N GLN A 18 25.31 -19.22 13.08
CA GLN A 18 24.10 -19.99 13.28
C GLN A 18 22.97 -19.21 12.62
N SER A 19 22.52 -19.67 11.46
CA SER A 19 21.25 -19.25 10.88
C SER A 19 20.18 -19.52 11.93
N GLN A 20 19.64 -18.44 12.51
CA GLN A 20 18.44 -18.53 13.32
C GLN A 20 17.39 -19.31 12.50
N PRO A 21 16.66 -20.27 13.10
CA PRO A 21 15.58 -20.92 12.40
C PRO A 21 14.63 -19.83 11.92
N SER A 22 14.43 -19.75 10.61
CA SER A 22 13.50 -18.86 9.93
C SER A 22 12.19 -18.89 10.70
N GLN A 23 11.86 -17.78 11.37
CA GLN A 23 10.59 -17.62 12.05
C GLN A 23 9.53 -17.87 10.99
N VAL A 24 8.81 -18.99 11.13
CA VAL A 24 7.70 -19.32 10.23
C VAL A 24 6.76 -18.12 10.27
N VAL A 25 6.75 -17.35 9.18
CA VAL A 25 5.90 -16.18 9.05
C VAL A 25 4.47 -16.62 9.27
N ALA A 26 3.81 -16.04 10.27
CA ALA A 26 2.44 -16.40 10.57
C ALA A 26 1.55 -16.14 9.36
N ASP A 27 0.65 -17.06 9.04
CA ASP A 27 -0.28 -16.92 7.93
C ASP A 27 -1.10 -15.61 7.98
N ARG A 28 -1.39 -15.14 9.21
CA ARG A 28 -1.97 -13.82 9.49
C ARG A 28 -1.15 -12.67 8.89
N ASP A 29 0.17 -12.70 9.03
CA ASP A 29 1.05 -11.63 8.57
C ASP A 29 1.06 -11.53 7.05
N ARG A 30 0.89 -12.68 6.38
CA ARG A 30 0.76 -12.76 4.92
C ARG A 30 -0.56 -12.15 4.44
N ALA A 31 -1.67 -12.50 5.10
CA ALA A 31 -2.97 -11.89 4.82
C ALA A 31 -2.99 -10.39 5.13
N THR A 32 -2.30 -9.96 6.19
CA THR A 32 -2.14 -8.55 6.54
C THR A 32 -1.40 -7.78 5.43
N ASP A 33 -0.29 -8.31 4.93
CA ASP A 33 0.46 -7.64 3.85
C ASP A 33 -0.36 -7.59 2.53
N ASP A 34 -1.13 -8.64 2.20
CA ASP A 34 -2.05 -8.61 1.04
C ASP A 34 -3.16 -7.55 1.23
N SER A 35 -3.71 -7.44 2.45
CA SER A 35 -4.77 -6.48 2.75
C SER A 35 -4.30 -5.04 2.60
N LEU A 36 -3.06 -4.77 3.04
CA LEU A 36 -2.45 -3.45 2.91
C LEU A 36 -2.12 -3.14 1.44
N GLN A 37 -1.60 -4.11 0.69
CA GLN A 37 -1.35 -3.93 -0.74
C GLN A 37 -2.63 -3.59 -1.50
N ARG A 38 -3.73 -4.30 -1.24
CA ARG A 38 -5.04 -4.00 -1.82
C ARG A 38 -5.59 -2.66 -1.36
N LEU A 39 -5.34 -2.26 -0.11
CA LEU A 39 -5.72 -0.93 0.36
C LEU A 39 -5.00 0.16 -0.44
N PHE A 40 -3.70 0.00 -0.75
CA PHE A 40 -3.00 0.93 -1.64
C PHE A 40 -3.62 0.96 -3.05
N GLU A 41 -4.05 -0.18 -3.58
CA GLU A 41 -4.71 -0.24 -4.89
C GLU A 41 -6.06 0.47 -4.89
N GLU A 42 -6.91 0.25 -3.87
CA GLU A 42 -8.21 0.90 -3.75
C GLU A 42 -8.07 2.41 -3.55
N VAL A 43 -7.16 2.85 -2.67
CA VAL A 43 -6.88 4.28 -2.50
C VAL A 43 -6.27 4.87 -3.77
N GLY A 44 -5.40 4.14 -4.46
CA GLY A 44 -4.79 4.56 -5.73
C GLY A 44 -5.79 4.74 -6.86
N ARG A 45 -6.94 4.04 -6.84
CA ARG A 45 -8.03 4.19 -7.82
C ARG A 45 -8.93 5.41 -7.55
N LEU A 46 -8.81 6.06 -6.39
CA LEU A 46 -9.58 7.26 -6.10
C LEU A 46 -9.28 8.35 -7.12
N ARG A 47 -10.33 8.99 -7.63
CA ARG A 47 -10.21 10.07 -8.60
C ARG A 47 -9.99 11.39 -7.90
N LEU A 48 -9.04 12.15 -8.41
CA LEU A 48 -8.79 13.52 -7.99
C LEU A 48 -9.72 14.48 -8.75
N ASN A 49 -9.87 15.70 -8.23
CA ASN A 49 -10.59 16.79 -8.88
C ASN A 49 -10.07 17.11 -10.30
N SER A 50 -8.82 16.75 -10.61
CA SER A 50 -8.22 16.82 -11.95
C SER A 50 -8.73 15.76 -12.93
N GLY A 51 -9.55 14.79 -12.48
CA GLY A 51 -10.07 13.68 -13.27
C GLY A 51 -9.11 12.48 -13.38
N HIS A 52 -7.86 12.63 -12.96
CA HIS A 52 -6.87 11.54 -12.90
C HIS A 52 -7.08 10.67 -11.66
N GLU A 53 -6.67 9.41 -11.74
CA GLU A 53 -6.55 8.54 -10.56
C GLU A 53 -5.30 8.91 -9.76
N LEU A 54 -5.38 8.78 -8.44
CA LEU A 54 -4.28 9.08 -7.54
C LEU A 54 -2.99 8.31 -7.91
N ARG A 55 -3.11 7.02 -8.23
CA ARG A 55 -1.97 6.19 -8.66
C ARG A 55 -1.26 6.71 -9.91
N THR A 56 -1.99 7.35 -10.82
CA THR A 56 -1.39 7.95 -12.03
C THR A 56 -0.55 9.17 -11.70
N VAL A 57 -0.94 9.93 -10.68
CA VAL A 57 -0.16 11.07 -10.20
C VAL A 57 1.07 10.60 -9.43
N LEU A 58 0.91 9.61 -8.54
CA LEU A 58 2.01 9.05 -7.75
C LEU A 58 3.06 8.33 -8.61
N ALA A 59 2.65 7.68 -9.70
CA ALA A 59 3.56 6.99 -10.62
C ALA A 59 4.60 7.92 -11.29
N ARG A 60 4.47 9.25 -11.17
CA ARG A 60 5.43 10.23 -11.69
C ARG A 60 6.69 10.35 -10.82
N SER A 61 6.62 9.93 -9.56
CA SER A 61 7.68 10.11 -8.58
C SER A 61 7.66 8.94 -7.60
N ALA A 62 8.68 8.10 -7.68
CA ALA A 62 8.79 6.96 -6.77
C ALA A 62 8.93 7.39 -5.29
N ASP A 63 9.58 8.53 -5.03
CA ASP A 63 9.64 9.14 -3.70
C ASP A 63 8.24 9.49 -3.17
N ASP A 64 7.33 9.94 -4.04
CA ASP A 64 5.97 10.28 -3.66
C ASP A 64 5.14 9.01 -3.40
N GLU A 65 5.27 7.99 -4.24
CA GLU A 65 4.65 6.67 -4.01
C GLU A 65 5.13 6.05 -2.69
N LEU A 66 6.44 6.10 -2.40
CA LEU A 66 7.01 5.57 -1.17
C LEU A 66 6.54 6.35 0.07
N ALA A 67 6.55 7.69 0.00
CA ALA A 67 6.07 8.54 1.08
C ALA A 67 4.58 8.29 1.35
N PHE A 68 3.78 8.17 0.29
CA PHE A 68 2.36 7.86 0.35
C PHE A 68 2.09 6.50 1.00
N ARG A 69 2.76 5.44 0.55
CA ARG A 69 2.62 4.09 1.12
C ARG A 69 3.04 4.05 2.59
N SER A 70 4.12 4.74 2.93
CA SER A 70 4.59 4.88 4.32
C SER A 70 3.54 5.56 5.20
N ALA A 71 2.95 6.65 4.72
CA ALA A 71 1.94 7.41 5.45
C ALA A 71 0.64 6.63 5.64
N ILE A 72 0.17 5.91 4.62
CA ILE A 72 -0.99 5.01 4.74
C ILE A 72 -0.67 3.89 5.71
N ARG A 73 0.49 3.20 5.60
CA ARG A 73 0.86 2.11 6.51
C ARG A 73 0.88 2.56 7.98
N GLY A 74 1.35 3.78 8.25
CA GLY A 74 1.39 4.34 9.61
C GLY A 74 0.02 4.68 10.20
N LYS A 75 -1.01 4.88 9.37
CA LYS A 75 -2.37 5.25 9.80
C LYS A 75 -3.43 4.18 9.54
N CYS A 76 -3.13 3.18 8.72
CA CYS A 76 -4.07 2.11 8.41
C CYS A 76 -4.31 1.26 9.66
N GLN A 77 -5.54 0.80 9.79
CA GLN A 77 -5.91 -0.14 10.82
C GLN A 77 -6.11 -1.52 10.18
N SER A 78 -5.61 -2.55 10.85
CA SER A 78 -5.79 -3.95 10.42
C SER A 78 -6.60 -4.70 11.46
N TRP A 79 -7.54 -5.52 10.98
CA TRP A 79 -8.43 -6.29 11.82
C TRP A 79 -7.81 -7.62 12.27
N ARG A 80 -8.55 -8.34 13.12
CA ARG A 80 -8.21 -9.72 13.47
C ARG A 80 -8.37 -10.62 12.24
N PRO A 81 -7.50 -11.62 12.08
CA PRO A 81 -7.62 -12.58 10.99
C PRO A 81 -8.90 -13.42 11.15
N TYR A 82 -9.56 -13.65 10.02
CA TYR A 82 -10.68 -14.56 9.90
C TYR A 82 -10.18 -15.89 9.34
N TRP A 83 -10.47 -16.97 10.05
CA TRP A 83 -10.03 -18.32 9.70
C TRP A 83 -11.19 -19.08 9.10
N HIS A 84 -11.08 -19.43 7.82
CA HIS A 84 -12.03 -20.31 7.17
C HIS A 84 -11.54 -21.77 7.34
N PRO A 85 -12.35 -22.70 7.88
CA PRO A 85 -11.91 -24.07 8.21
C PRO A 85 -11.22 -24.86 7.07
N ARG A 86 -11.51 -24.49 5.82
CA ARG A 86 -10.88 -25.05 4.59
C ARG A 86 -10.56 -23.97 3.56
N GLY A 87 -10.55 -22.70 3.98
CA GLY A 87 -10.45 -21.55 3.09
C GLY A 87 -9.21 -20.72 3.35
N PRO A 88 -9.05 -19.61 2.62
CA PRO A 88 -7.98 -18.68 2.92
C PRO A 88 -8.18 -18.04 4.30
N ILE A 89 -7.11 -17.53 4.88
CA ILE A 89 -7.18 -16.59 6.00
C ILE A 89 -7.40 -15.21 5.40
N GLU A 90 -8.38 -14.49 5.93
CA GLU A 90 -8.70 -13.14 5.48
C GLU A 90 -8.32 -12.13 6.55
N VAL A 91 -7.76 -10.99 6.16
CA VAL A 91 -7.52 -9.84 7.04
C VAL A 91 -8.06 -8.61 6.33
N ASP A 92 -8.82 -7.80 7.04
CA ASP A 92 -9.29 -6.52 6.50
C ASP A 92 -8.33 -5.41 6.93
N ALA A 93 -7.91 -4.59 5.98
CA ALA A 93 -7.26 -3.32 6.22
C ALA A 93 -8.22 -2.19 5.86
N TRP A 94 -8.23 -1.13 6.65
CA TRP A 94 -9.07 0.02 6.37
C TRP A 94 -8.41 1.32 6.81
N MET A 95 -8.91 2.40 6.24
CA MET A 95 -8.48 3.76 6.55
C MET A 95 -9.69 4.70 6.55
N PRO A 96 -9.96 5.41 7.66
CA PRO A 96 -11.01 6.44 7.66
C PRO A 96 -10.73 7.51 6.60
N ILE A 97 -11.78 8.06 5.98
CA ILE A 97 -11.63 9.13 4.99
C ILE A 97 -10.90 10.34 5.59
N SER A 98 -11.21 10.75 6.81
CA SER A 98 -10.53 11.87 7.48
C SER A 98 -9.02 11.62 7.64
N ALA A 99 -8.64 10.38 7.98
CA ALA A 99 -7.24 9.99 8.05
C ALA A 99 -6.59 9.99 6.66
N LEU A 100 -7.31 9.57 5.63
CA LEU A 100 -6.83 9.59 4.25
C LEU A 100 -6.67 11.01 3.71
N ASP A 101 -7.68 11.86 3.88
CA ASP A 101 -7.66 13.27 3.48
C ASP A 101 -6.49 13.99 4.18
N SER A 102 -6.27 13.76 5.48
CA SER A 102 -5.10 14.34 6.17
C SER A 102 -3.77 13.79 5.67
N THR A 103 -3.69 12.50 5.31
CA THR A 103 -2.50 11.90 4.70
C THR A 103 -2.22 12.51 3.33
N LEU A 104 -3.26 12.68 2.52
CA LEU A 104 -3.13 13.29 1.19
C LEU A 104 -2.78 14.76 1.31
N ALA A 105 -3.42 15.51 2.18
CA ALA A 105 -3.04 16.89 2.46
C ALA A 105 -1.54 16.96 2.82
N SER A 106 -1.05 16.08 3.70
CA SER A 106 0.37 16.03 4.05
C SER A 106 1.28 15.63 2.88
N VAL A 107 0.98 14.56 2.16
CA VAL A 107 1.89 13.99 1.14
C VAL A 107 1.77 14.76 -0.18
N ILE A 108 0.55 14.99 -0.65
CA ILE A 108 0.26 15.71 -1.89
C ILE A 108 0.59 17.19 -1.73
N GLN A 109 0.15 17.90 -0.69
CA GLN A 109 0.38 19.35 -0.64
C GLN A 109 1.82 19.73 -0.32
N GLN A 110 2.57 18.90 0.41
CA GLN A 110 3.98 19.19 0.68
C GLN A 110 4.87 18.94 -0.54
N LYS A 111 4.55 17.95 -1.39
CA LYS A 111 5.43 17.53 -2.49
C LYS A 111 4.92 17.83 -3.90
N LEU A 112 3.60 17.87 -4.12
CA LEU A 112 2.97 18.14 -5.43
C LEU A 112 2.63 19.62 -5.68
N LYS A 113 2.98 20.55 -4.78
CA LYS A 113 2.92 22.02 -5.00
C LYS A 113 3.74 22.52 -6.20
N ARG A 114 4.43 21.64 -6.93
CA ARG A 114 5.25 21.94 -8.10
C ARG A 114 4.58 21.59 -9.44
N LEU A 115 3.36 21.06 -9.45
CA LEU A 115 2.61 20.85 -10.68
C LEU A 115 1.84 22.12 -11.06
N ASP A 116 2.54 23.01 -11.77
CA ASP A 116 1.97 24.03 -12.67
C ASP A 116 0.81 24.88 -12.13
N GLY A 117 0.92 25.41 -10.90
CA GLY A 117 -0.04 26.39 -10.36
C GLY A 117 -1.49 25.89 -10.29
N GLN A 118 -1.70 24.57 -10.38
CA GLN A 118 -3.03 23.96 -10.30
C GLN A 118 -3.60 24.07 -8.88
N PRO A 119 -4.93 24.18 -8.74
CA PRO A 119 -5.59 24.20 -7.44
C PRO A 119 -5.25 22.96 -6.62
N GLU A 120 -5.39 23.10 -5.30
CA GLU A 120 -5.23 22.06 -4.29
C GLU A 120 -5.86 20.73 -4.79
N MET A 121 -5.04 19.71 -4.99
CA MET A 121 -5.53 18.41 -5.45
C MET A 121 -6.30 17.75 -4.31
N THR A 122 -7.59 17.51 -4.51
CA THR A 122 -8.48 16.87 -3.56
C THR A 122 -9.12 15.62 -4.16
N ILE A 123 -9.48 14.64 -3.33
CA ILE A 123 -10.26 13.48 -3.79
C ILE A 123 -11.66 13.94 -4.16
N THR A 124 -12.12 13.50 -5.33
CA THR A 124 -13.54 13.56 -5.69
C THR A 124 -14.23 12.31 -5.18
N TRP A 125 -14.90 12.46 -4.05
CA TRP A 125 -15.73 11.42 -3.48
C TRP A 125 -17.03 11.25 -4.29
N ALA A 126 -17.46 10.00 -4.52
CA ALA A 126 -18.79 9.74 -5.06
C ALA A 126 -19.86 10.18 -4.03
N ARG A 127 -21.07 10.53 -4.49
CA ARG A 127 -22.15 11.08 -3.63
C ARG A 127 -22.52 10.18 -2.44
N SER A 128 -22.31 8.87 -2.54
CA SER A 128 -22.35 7.92 -1.42
C SER A 128 -20.96 7.81 -0.81
N ASN A 129 -20.56 8.78 0.01
CA ASN A 129 -19.20 8.83 0.54
C ASN A 129 -19.03 7.74 1.62
N PRO A 130 -18.24 6.67 1.40
CA PRO A 130 -18.05 5.64 2.43
C PRO A 130 -17.07 6.20 3.47
N PRO A 131 -17.34 6.19 4.77
CA PRO A 131 -16.49 6.87 5.75
C PRO A 131 -15.10 6.24 5.95
N ALA A 132 -14.84 5.11 5.28
CA ALA A 132 -13.54 4.49 5.17
C ALA A 132 -13.33 3.85 3.80
N VAL A 133 -12.07 3.73 3.41
CA VAL A 133 -11.64 2.82 2.34
C VAL A 133 -11.27 1.49 2.99
N LEU A 134 -11.80 0.38 2.46
CA LEU A 134 -11.61 -0.97 2.97
C LEU A 134 -10.97 -1.84 1.89
N ALA A 135 -10.07 -2.73 2.30
CA ALA A 135 -9.56 -3.80 1.45
C ALA A 135 -9.36 -5.10 2.25
N THR A 136 -9.84 -6.21 1.69
CA THR A 136 -9.65 -7.55 2.28
C THR A 136 -8.49 -8.26 1.61
N GLY A 137 -7.45 -8.53 2.39
CA GLY A 137 -6.34 -9.41 2.02
C GLY A 137 -6.67 -10.87 2.30
N ARG A 138 -6.10 -11.76 1.52
CA ARG A 138 -6.34 -13.20 1.56
C ARG A 138 -5.03 -13.97 1.47
N TYR A 139 -4.92 -15.00 2.28
CA TYR A 139 -3.77 -15.91 2.24
C TYR A 139 -4.21 -17.37 2.26
N LEU A 140 -3.65 -18.18 1.36
CA LEU A 140 -3.85 -19.63 1.34
C LEU A 140 -2.51 -20.32 1.61
N ALA A 141 -2.48 -21.17 2.64
CA ALA A 141 -1.27 -21.84 3.15
C ALA A 141 -0.52 -22.69 2.11
N SER A 142 -1.18 -23.08 1.01
CA SER A 142 -0.58 -23.88 -0.07
C SER A 142 0.14 -23.07 -1.14
N SER A 143 0.30 -21.75 -0.98
CA SER A 143 0.95 -20.90 -2.00
C SER A 143 2.48 -20.94 -1.89
N SER A 144 3.16 -21.08 -3.04
CA SER A 144 4.64 -21.05 -3.11
C SER A 144 5.15 -19.61 -2.96
N LEU A 145 5.41 -19.22 -1.72
CA LEU A 145 5.81 -17.85 -1.38
C LEU A 145 7.32 -17.70 -1.36
N GLY A 146 7.78 -16.51 -1.75
CA GLY A 146 9.20 -16.26 -1.98
C GLY A 146 9.88 -15.36 -0.96
N ASN A 147 9.13 -14.55 -0.21
CA ASN A 147 9.72 -13.54 0.67
C ASN A 147 9.00 -13.51 2.03
N GLU A 148 9.78 -13.32 3.09
CA GLU A 148 9.31 -13.26 4.49
C GLU A 148 9.32 -11.83 5.06
N GLN A 149 9.87 -10.88 4.30
CA GLN A 149 9.94 -9.48 4.69
C GLN A 149 8.56 -8.83 4.66
N PRO A 150 8.23 -7.98 5.66
CA PRO A 150 6.95 -7.26 5.71
C PRO A 150 6.64 -6.54 4.39
N GLY A 151 5.37 -6.44 4.03
CA GLY A 151 4.93 -5.88 2.75
C GLY A 151 5.12 -6.80 1.54
N TRP A 152 5.89 -7.88 1.66
CA TRP A 152 6.19 -8.82 0.59
C TRP A 152 5.78 -10.26 0.91
N ARG A 153 5.28 -10.52 2.12
CA ARG A 153 4.95 -11.88 2.58
C ARG A 153 3.80 -12.52 1.81
N HIS A 154 2.99 -11.72 1.14
CA HIS A 154 1.90 -12.17 0.26
C HIS A 154 2.39 -12.51 -1.16
N CYS A 155 3.63 -12.16 -1.52
CA CYS A 155 4.16 -12.36 -2.86
C CYS A 155 4.81 -13.75 -3.02
N SER A 156 4.50 -14.38 -4.15
CA SER A 156 5.26 -15.53 -4.67
C SER A 156 6.68 -15.15 -5.06
N LEU A 157 7.57 -16.14 -5.17
CA LEU A 157 8.94 -15.95 -5.68
C LEU A 157 8.96 -15.36 -7.09
N TRP A 158 8.00 -15.72 -7.93
CA TRP A 158 7.88 -15.13 -9.26
C TRP A 158 7.53 -13.64 -9.19
N GLN A 159 6.60 -13.25 -8.32
CA GLN A 159 6.20 -11.84 -8.13
C GLN A 159 7.35 -10.99 -7.58
N THR A 160 8.10 -11.49 -6.61
CA THR A 160 9.25 -10.75 -6.06
C THR A 160 10.36 -10.58 -7.11
N ASN A 161 10.62 -11.61 -7.91
CA ASN A 161 11.55 -11.54 -9.04
C ASN A 161 11.06 -10.56 -10.12
N LEU A 162 9.76 -10.53 -10.40
CA LEU A 162 9.17 -9.58 -11.33
C LEU A 162 9.35 -8.14 -10.84
N ALA A 163 9.08 -7.87 -9.56
CA ALA A 163 9.26 -6.55 -8.97
C ALA A 163 10.74 -6.12 -8.99
N SER A 164 11.68 -7.01 -8.65
CA SER A 164 13.11 -6.73 -8.75
C SER A 164 13.53 -6.39 -10.18
N LYS A 165 13.05 -7.13 -11.19
CA LYS A 165 13.30 -6.82 -12.61
C LYS A 165 12.70 -5.48 -13.04
N ALA A 166 11.50 -5.16 -12.55
CA ALA A 166 10.86 -3.88 -12.83
C ALA A 166 11.63 -2.71 -12.20
N ALA A 167 12.06 -2.82 -10.95
CA ALA A 167 12.89 -1.81 -10.28
C ALA A 167 14.23 -1.63 -11.00
N ALA A 168 14.85 -2.71 -11.47
CA ALA A 168 16.07 -2.63 -12.27
C ALA A 168 15.85 -1.94 -13.64
N ALA A 169 14.70 -2.17 -14.28
CA ALA A 169 14.34 -1.49 -15.53
C ALA A 169 14.11 0.00 -15.30
N ASP A 170 13.44 0.36 -14.20
CA ASP A 170 13.23 1.76 -13.78
C ASP A 170 14.57 2.46 -13.48
N ALA A 171 15.46 1.82 -12.72
CA ALA A 171 16.79 2.37 -12.40
C ALA A 171 17.59 2.71 -13.67
N ARG A 172 17.48 1.86 -14.70
CA ARG A 172 18.13 2.08 -16.00
C ARG A 172 17.48 3.20 -16.80
N ALA A 173 16.17 3.34 -16.74
CA ALA A 173 15.45 4.45 -17.36
C ALA A 173 15.85 5.79 -16.70
N VAL A 174 15.89 5.84 -15.37
CA VAL A 174 16.37 6.99 -14.60
C VAL A 174 17.84 7.27 -14.89
N MET A 175 18.68 6.23 -14.99
CA MET A 175 20.10 6.39 -15.37
C MET A 175 20.22 7.03 -16.76
N LEU A 176 19.43 6.61 -17.75
CA LEU A 176 19.45 7.22 -19.09
C LEU A 176 19.03 8.70 -19.06
N ILE A 177 18.08 9.08 -18.20
CA ILE A 177 17.71 10.49 -18.01
C ILE A 177 18.89 11.25 -17.39
N ARG A 178 19.52 10.68 -16.34
CA ARG A 178 20.65 11.29 -15.65
C ARG A 178 21.87 11.47 -16.53
N THR A 179 22.19 10.51 -17.38
CA THR A 179 23.28 10.64 -18.36
C THR A 179 22.99 11.76 -19.35
N GLY A 180 21.72 12.03 -19.66
CA GLY A 180 21.31 13.17 -20.47
C GLY A 180 21.79 14.52 -19.95
N TYR A 181 21.96 14.70 -18.64
CA TYR A 181 22.46 15.94 -18.05
C TYR A 181 24.00 16.03 -18.04
N CYS A 182 24.72 14.98 -18.44
CA CYS A 182 26.17 15.03 -18.54
C CYS A 182 26.61 15.94 -19.70
N LYS A 183 27.72 16.66 -19.51
CA LYS A 183 28.30 17.48 -20.58
C LYS A 183 29.19 16.61 -21.45
N VAL A 184 29.09 16.78 -22.76
CA VAL A 184 29.96 16.11 -23.75
C VAL A 184 31.01 17.06 -24.29
N SER A 185 31.94 16.59 -25.12
CA SER A 185 32.93 17.46 -25.77
C SER A 185 32.21 18.62 -26.47
N GLY A 186 32.66 19.85 -26.28
CA GLY A 186 31.97 21.06 -26.78
C GLY A 186 30.90 21.64 -25.84
N GLY A 187 30.73 21.09 -24.63
CA GLY A 187 29.93 21.69 -23.55
C GLY A 187 28.41 21.53 -23.67
N SER A 188 27.94 20.83 -24.70
CA SER A 188 26.52 20.49 -24.87
C SER A 188 26.10 19.39 -23.89
N GLU A 189 24.81 19.33 -23.55
CA GLU A 189 24.28 18.20 -22.76
C GLU A 189 24.05 17.00 -23.66
N LEU A 190 24.45 15.83 -23.18
CA LEU A 190 24.24 14.56 -23.88
C LEU A 190 22.77 14.37 -24.26
N GLY A 191 21.84 14.85 -23.44
CA GLY A 191 20.40 14.77 -23.66
C GLY A 191 19.96 15.41 -24.98
N PHE A 192 20.56 16.53 -25.38
CA PHE A 192 20.29 17.15 -26.68
C PHE A 192 20.80 16.27 -27.82
N VAL A 193 22.00 15.72 -27.70
CA VAL A 193 22.57 14.79 -28.70
C VAL A 193 21.69 13.55 -28.84
N LEU A 194 21.25 12.96 -27.73
CA LEU A 194 20.36 11.78 -27.73
C LEU A 194 18.97 12.09 -28.28
N HIS A 195 18.50 13.34 -28.19
CA HIS A 195 17.25 13.78 -28.79
C HIS A 195 17.38 13.89 -30.32
N GLU A 196 18.48 14.48 -30.80
CA GLU A 196 18.75 14.62 -32.24
C GLU A 196 19.12 13.29 -32.92
N GLU A 197 19.63 12.31 -32.15
CA GLU A 197 20.07 11.00 -32.62
C GLU A 197 19.31 9.84 -31.91
N PRO A 198 18.04 9.55 -32.28
CA PRO A 198 17.24 8.50 -31.63
C PRO A 198 17.85 7.09 -31.69
N LYS A 199 18.61 6.79 -32.76
CA LYS A 199 19.32 5.51 -32.90
C LYS A 199 20.43 5.36 -31.85
N LEU A 200 21.15 6.43 -31.56
CA LEU A 200 22.16 6.47 -30.50
C LEU A 200 21.52 6.26 -29.13
N ARG A 201 20.39 6.93 -28.87
CA ARG A 201 19.60 6.73 -27.64
C ARG A 201 19.15 5.28 -27.46
N ALA A 202 18.66 4.66 -28.52
CA ALA A 202 18.27 3.25 -28.49
C ALA A 202 19.46 2.31 -28.23
N ALA A 203 20.60 2.55 -28.89
CA ALA A 203 21.83 1.78 -28.67
C ALA A 203 22.34 1.92 -27.22
N LEU A 204 22.42 3.14 -26.70
CA LEU A 204 22.82 3.39 -25.32
C LEU A 204 21.86 2.74 -24.31
N SER A 205 20.55 2.84 -24.53
CA SER A 205 19.54 2.18 -23.70
C SER A 205 19.72 0.65 -23.69
N SER A 206 19.98 0.04 -24.85
CA SER A 206 20.26 -1.40 -24.95
C SER A 206 21.53 -1.81 -24.19
N LEU A 207 22.56 -0.95 -24.16
CA LEU A 207 23.79 -1.23 -23.42
C LEU A 207 23.58 -1.06 -21.91
N LEU A 208 22.84 -0.04 -21.47
CA LEU A 208 22.47 0.15 -20.06
C LEU A 208 21.69 -1.05 -19.51
N ASN A 209 20.89 -1.73 -20.33
CA ASN A 209 20.20 -2.96 -19.94
C ASN A 209 21.13 -4.13 -19.57
N ARG A 210 22.41 -4.09 -19.97
CA ARG A 210 23.43 -5.09 -19.65
C ARG A 210 24.28 -4.70 -18.44
N VAL A 211 24.21 -3.46 -17.99
CA VAL A 211 24.96 -3.00 -16.82
C VAL A 211 24.34 -3.63 -15.57
N PRO A 212 25.16 -4.22 -14.67
CA PRO A 212 24.66 -4.76 -13.42
C PRO A 212 24.05 -3.66 -12.57
N VAL A 213 22.98 -4.01 -11.87
CA VAL A 213 22.37 -3.20 -10.84
C VAL A 213 22.71 -3.80 -9.48
N GLY A 214 22.59 -3.01 -8.42
CA GLY A 214 22.77 -3.48 -7.04
C GLY A 214 21.69 -4.49 -6.63
N ASP A 215 21.89 -5.10 -5.46
CA ASP A 215 20.94 -6.05 -4.91
C ASP A 215 19.59 -5.36 -4.61
N PRO A 216 18.45 -6.03 -4.88
CA PRO A 216 17.14 -5.49 -4.58
C PRO A 216 16.92 -5.38 -3.07
N VAL A 217 16.45 -4.22 -2.62
CA VAL A 217 16.00 -3.96 -1.26
C VAL A 217 14.48 -4.00 -1.25
N PHE A 218 13.89 -4.92 -0.50
CA PHE A 218 12.44 -5.03 -0.38
C PHE A 218 11.97 -4.32 0.90
N GLU A 219 11.34 -3.17 0.74
CA GLU A 219 10.93 -2.33 1.85
C GLU A 219 9.60 -2.81 2.46
N PRO A 220 9.39 -2.58 3.77
CA PRO A 220 8.15 -2.94 4.46
C PRO A 220 6.88 -2.40 3.78
N THR A 221 6.97 -1.30 3.05
CA THR A 221 5.87 -0.63 2.35
C THR A 221 5.39 -1.37 1.08
N GLY A 222 6.01 -2.50 0.73
CA GLY A 222 5.73 -3.20 -0.52
C GLY A 222 6.41 -2.54 -1.73
N VAL A 223 7.49 -1.79 -1.51
CA VAL A 223 8.34 -1.16 -2.55
C VAL A 223 9.67 -1.90 -2.64
N CYS A 224 10.09 -2.25 -3.84
CA CYS A 224 11.37 -2.85 -4.16
C CYS A 224 12.23 -1.76 -4.75
N ARG A 225 13.38 -1.50 -4.14
CA ARG A 225 14.35 -0.49 -4.55
C ARG A 225 15.61 -1.16 -5.06
N VAL A 226 16.16 -0.65 -6.15
CA VAL A 226 17.41 -1.10 -6.74
C VAL A 226 18.26 0.11 -7.08
N ASP A 227 19.53 0.06 -6.68
CA ASP A 227 20.48 1.14 -6.96
C ASP A 227 21.35 0.76 -8.16
N MET A 228 21.51 1.68 -9.10
CA MET A 228 22.41 1.57 -10.23
C MET A 228 23.49 2.64 -10.12
N LYS A 229 24.75 2.23 -10.30
CA LYS A 229 25.90 3.14 -10.28
C LYS A 229 26.63 3.05 -11.61
N LEU A 230 27.08 4.18 -12.13
CA LEU A 230 27.84 4.28 -13.37
C LEU A 230 28.94 5.33 -13.22
N THR A 231 30.19 4.91 -13.31
CA THR A 231 31.35 5.80 -13.26
C THR A 231 31.55 6.53 -14.59
N GLN A 232 32.31 7.63 -14.57
CA GLN A 232 32.64 8.37 -15.81
C GLN A 232 33.30 7.49 -16.88
N PRO A 233 34.31 6.65 -16.56
CA PRO A 233 34.96 5.81 -17.56
C PRO A 233 34.01 4.76 -18.14
N GLU A 234 33.13 4.19 -17.32
CA GLU A 234 32.12 3.24 -17.79
C GLU A 234 31.12 3.91 -18.73
N LEU A 235 30.61 5.10 -18.38
CA LEU A 235 29.72 5.86 -19.25
C LEU A 235 30.39 6.18 -20.59
N LEU A 236 31.63 6.65 -20.57
CA LEU A 236 32.38 6.93 -21.79
C LEU A 236 32.53 5.68 -22.66
N ARG A 237 32.84 4.53 -22.05
CA ARG A 237 32.92 3.23 -22.75
C ARG A 237 31.59 2.87 -23.41
N LEU A 238 30.47 3.02 -22.69
CA LEU A 238 29.14 2.74 -23.24
C LEU A 238 28.78 3.69 -24.40
N LEU A 239 29.14 4.97 -24.31
CA LEU A 239 28.90 5.94 -25.39
C LEU A 239 29.71 5.62 -26.63
N GLN A 240 30.97 5.21 -26.47
CA GLN A 240 31.83 4.77 -27.57
C GLN A 240 31.28 3.50 -28.24
N GLU A 241 30.83 2.52 -27.45
CA GLU A 241 30.21 1.29 -27.96
C GLU A 241 28.89 1.59 -28.68
N ALA A 242 28.04 2.45 -28.13
CA ALA A 242 26.79 2.88 -28.77
C ALA A 242 27.05 3.66 -30.07
N SER A 243 28.09 4.50 -30.10
CA SER A 243 28.52 5.26 -31.27
C SER A 243 28.95 4.34 -32.42
N GLN A 244 29.75 3.32 -32.12
CA GLN A 244 30.22 2.35 -33.11
C GLN A 244 29.09 1.48 -33.68
N ALA A 245 28.03 1.25 -32.91
CA ALA A 245 26.88 0.46 -33.34
C ALA A 245 25.90 1.23 -34.24
N VAL A 246 26.09 2.55 -34.43
CA VAL A 246 25.17 3.40 -35.20
C VAL A 246 25.89 4.03 -36.40
N GLU A 247 25.43 3.68 -37.60
CA GLU A 247 25.90 4.31 -38.83
C GLU A 247 25.28 5.70 -39.04
N GLY A 248 26.08 6.62 -39.59
CA GLY A 248 25.59 7.93 -40.05
C GLY A 248 25.34 8.96 -38.95
N LEU A 249 25.97 8.84 -37.78
CA LEU A 249 25.90 9.85 -36.72
C LEU A 249 26.38 11.22 -37.23
N LYS A 250 25.62 12.28 -36.95
CA LYS A 250 25.97 13.64 -37.38
C LYS A 250 27.22 14.18 -36.69
N GLN A 251 27.42 13.82 -35.41
CA GLN A 251 28.44 14.43 -34.55
C GLN A 251 29.18 13.41 -33.67
N PRO A 252 29.87 12.41 -34.25
CA PRO A 252 30.53 11.34 -33.50
C PRO A 252 31.69 11.83 -32.62
N THR A 253 32.28 12.99 -32.92
CA THR A 253 33.40 13.56 -32.17
C THR A 253 33.00 14.12 -30.81
N LEU A 254 31.72 14.46 -30.59
CA LEU A 254 31.26 14.97 -29.29
C LEU A 254 31.31 13.90 -28.20
N LEU A 255 31.24 12.62 -28.57
CA LEU A 255 31.19 11.47 -27.66
C LEU A 255 32.59 11.00 -27.20
N ARG A 256 33.64 11.82 -27.42
CA ARG A 256 35.02 11.51 -27.04
C ARG A 256 35.33 11.80 -25.58
N SER A 257 34.62 12.75 -24.98
CA SER A 257 34.65 13.02 -23.55
C SER A 257 33.25 13.20 -23.01
N VAL A 258 33.08 12.82 -21.75
CA VAL A 258 31.88 13.09 -20.97
C VAL A 258 32.33 13.60 -19.61
N GLU A 259 31.71 14.67 -19.13
CA GLU A 259 31.95 15.27 -17.83
C GLU A 259 30.71 15.11 -16.96
N LEU A 260 30.94 14.62 -15.75
CA LEU A 260 29.93 14.49 -14.72
C LEU A 260 29.85 15.77 -13.91
N ALA A 261 28.64 16.26 -13.65
CA ALA A 261 28.45 17.40 -12.77
C ALA A 261 28.74 16.97 -11.32
N ALA A 262 29.88 17.41 -10.78
CA ALA A 262 30.27 17.38 -9.36
C ALA A 262 30.54 16.01 -8.69
N SER A 263 30.29 14.86 -9.34
CA SER A 263 30.55 13.51 -8.78
C SER A 263 31.29 12.63 -9.79
N GLU A 264 32.21 11.77 -9.33
CA GLU A 264 32.89 10.77 -10.18
C GLU A 264 31.96 9.62 -10.61
N THR A 265 30.77 9.51 -10.00
CA THR A 265 29.81 8.43 -10.22
C THR A 265 28.40 8.98 -10.35
N LEU A 266 27.68 8.57 -11.40
CA LEU A 266 26.23 8.70 -11.48
C LEU A 266 25.58 7.62 -10.66
N THR A 267 24.58 8.02 -9.88
CA THR A 267 23.68 7.10 -9.20
C THR A 267 22.28 7.28 -9.75
N ALA A 268 21.56 6.18 -9.89
CA ALA A 268 20.14 6.16 -10.17
C ALA A 268 19.49 5.12 -9.27
N GLU A 269 18.37 5.47 -8.65
CA GLU A 269 17.54 4.53 -7.91
C GLU A 269 16.33 4.20 -8.78
N GLY A 270 15.96 2.93 -8.81
CA GLY A 270 14.76 2.46 -9.48
C GLY A 270 13.86 1.74 -8.50
N TYR A 271 12.56 1.84 -8.75
CA TYR A 271 11.54 1.38 -7.83
C TYR A 271 10.48 0.55 -8.54
N ALA A 272 9.94 -0.43 -7.83
CA ALA A 272 8.76 -1.16 -8.25
C ALA A 272 7.91 -1.53 -7.04
N VAL A 273 6.60 -1.51 -7.20
CA VAL A 273 5.69 -1.96 -6.16
C VAL A 273 5.41 -3.45 -6.29
N ALA A 274 4.98 -4.07 -5.20
CA ALA A 274 4.46 -5.44 -5.24
C ALA A 274 3.41 -5.54 -6.36
N PRO A 275 3.56 -6.49 -7.32
CA PRO A 275 2.59 -6.65 -8.39
C PRO A 275 1.25 -7.02 -7.78
N PRO A 276 0.14 -6.58 -8.38
CA PRO A 276 -1.19 -6.90 -7.87
C PRO A 276 -1.29 -8.42 -7.75
N VAL A 277 -1.72 -8.88 -6.58
CA VAL A 277 -2.02 -10.31 -6.43
C VAL A 277 -3.17 -10.55 -7.38
N PRO A 278 -3.01 -11.38 -8.44
CA PRO A 278 -4.13 -11.71 -9.29
C PRO A 278 -5.17 -12.23 -8.34
N SER A 279 -6.32 -11.55 -8.28
CA SER A 279 -7.38 -11.86 -7.34
C SER A 279 -7.56 -13.35 -7.50
N MET A 280 -7.12 -14.14 -6.51
CA MET A 280 -7.27 -15.59 -6.60
C MET A 280 -8.74 -15.71 -6.89
N HIS A 281 -9.07 -16.09 -8.12
CA HIS A 281 -10.43 -16.40 -8.48
C HIS A 281 -10.68 -17.53 -7.53
N SER A 282 -11.35 -17.22 -6.41
CA SER A 282 -11.67 -18.19 -5.41
C SER A 282 -12.24 -19.32 -6.25
N PRO A 283 -11.58 -20.51 -6.33
CA PRO A 283 -12.08 -21.58 -7.17
C PRO A 283 -13.53 -21.68 -6.81
N PRO A 284 -14.45 -21.41 -7.77
CA PRO A 284 -15.77 -20.81 -7.51
C PRO A 284 -16.28 -21.47 -6.26
N LEU A 285 -16.25 -20.74 -5.13
CA LEU A 285 -16.50 -21.29 -3.79
C LEU A 285 -17.66 -22.22 -4.01
N LYS A 286 -17.40 -23.55 -3.99
CA LYS A 286 -18.30 -24.56 -4.56
C LYS A 286 -19.68 -24.15 -4.10
N LYS A 287 -20.51 -23.58 -5.00
CA LYS A 287 -21.60 -22.63 -4.67
C LYS A 287 -22.05 -22.92 -3.26
N MET A 288 -21.65 -22.09 -2.29
CA MET A 288 -21.98 -22.32 -0.88
C MET A 288 -23.47 -22.64 -0.85
N THR A 289 -23.79 -23.91 -0.66
CA THR A 289 -25.15 -24.40 -0.79
C THR A 289 -25.89 -23.86 0.42
N GLY A 290 -26.58 -22.74 0.29
CA GLY A 290 -27.45 -22.26 1.36
C GLY A 290 -27.92 -20.83 1.21
N LEU A 291 -27.01 -19.86 1.06
CA LEU A 291 -27.40 -18.46 1.00
C LEU A 291 -26.62 -17.70 -0.07
N GLU A 292 -27.33 -17.05 -0.99
CA GLU A 292 -26.70 -16.07 -1.86
C GLU A 292 -26.35 -14.81 -1.05
N ARG A 293 -25.34 -14.07 -1.54
CA ARG A 293 -24.89 -12.83 -0.89
C ARG A 293 -26.00 -11.78 -1.05
N PRO A 294 -26.59 -11.24 0.04
CA PRO A 294 -27.62 -10.24 -0.09
C PRO A 294 -27.08 -8.92 -0.63
N ASP A 295 -27.90 -8.17 -1.39
CA ASP A 295 -27.54 -6.86 -1.96
C ASP A 295 -27.10 -5.84 -0.90
N TRP A 296 -27.57 -5.98 0.34
CA TRP A 296 -27.18 -5.09 1.42
C TRP A 296 -25.76 -5.37 1.93
N ALA A 297 -25.18 -6.54 1.66
CA ALA A 297 -23.86 -6.91 2.18
C ALA A 297 -22.75 -6.01 1.64
N ASP A 298 -22.94 -5.35 0.50
CA ASP A 298 -21.95 -4.43 -0.07
C ASP A 298 -22.11 -2.99 0.41
N ARG A 299 -23.13 -2.71 1.25
CA ARG A 299 -23.43 -1.37 1.72
C ARG A 299 -22.62 -1.03 2.97
N PHE A 300 -22.41 0.28 3.15
CA PHE A 300 -21.94 0.84 4.40
C PHE A 300 -23.13 1.46 5.15
N LEU A 301 -23.36 1.00 6.38
CA LEU A 301 -24.46 1.48 7.22
C LEU A 301 -23.94 2.60 8.11
N VAL A 302 -24.46 3.82 7.95
CA VAL A 302 -24.17 4.98 8.81
C VAL A 302 -25.42 5.31 9.61
N VAL A 303 -25.25 5.58 10.91
CA VAL A 303 -26.31 6.08 11.79
C VAL A 303 -25.81 7.24 12.64
N GLN A 304 -26.73 8.06 13.13
CA GLN A 304 -26.43 9.21 13.97
C GLN A 304 -27.13 9.08 15.32
N GLY A 305 -26.38 9.27 16.40
CA GLY A 305 -26.93 9.36 17.75
C GLY A 305 -26.79 10.77 18.29
N ALA A 306 -27.85 11.29 18.90
CA ALA A 306 -27.83 12.56 19.61
C ALA A 306 -27.86 12.31 21.12
N GLY A 307 -27.03 13.03 21.86
CA GLY A 307 -26.88 12.90 23.30
C GLY A 307 -26.89 14.26 23.99
N LYS A 308 -27.46 14.31 25.19
CA LYS A 308 -27.38 15.46 26.09
C LYS A 308 -26.81 14.99 27.42
N ALA A 309 -26.06 15.87 28.06
CA ALA A 309 -25.59 15.60 29.41
C ALA A 309 -26.76 15.53 30.41
N PRO A 310 -26.59 14.82 31.53
CA PRO A 310 -27.48 14.94 32.67
C PRO A 310 -27.66 16.39 33.11
N SER A 311 -28.88 16.78 33.46
CA SER A 311 -29.24 18.16 33.82
C SER A 311 -28.53 18.69 35.07
N ASP A 312 -27.98 17.80 35.90
CA ASP A 312 -27.20 18.09 37.10
C ASP A 312 -25.71 18.30 36.84
N THR A 313 -25.24 18.14 35.59
CA THR A 313 -23.83 18.37 35.22
C THR A 313 -23.56 19.87 35.06
N THR A 314 -22.88 20.45 36.06
CA THR A 314 -22.62 21.89 36.14
C THR A 314 -21.37 22.34 35.37
N ASP A 315 -20.34 21.49 35.30
CA ASP A 315 -19.09 21.76 34.58
C ASP A 315 -19.23 21.57 33.07
N GLU A 316 -18.78 22.55 32.27
CA GLU A 316 -18.97 22.58 30.82
C GLU A 316 -18.17 21.49 30.10
N ALA A 317 -16.91 21.25 30.51
CA ALA A 317 -16.09 20.19 29.92
C ALA A 317 -16.71 18.81 30.19
N SER A 318 -17.13 18.57 31.44
CA SER A 318 -17.85 17.35 31.82
C SER A 318 -19.17 17.20 31.08
N ARG A 319 -19.90 18.31 30.85
CA ARG A 319 -21.16 18.32 30.10
C ARG A 319 -20.95 17.87 28.67
N SER A 320 -19.93 18.42 27.99
CA SER A 320 -19.57 18.01 26.63
C SER A 320 -19.21 16.51 26.57
N ASP A 321 -18.34 16.04 27.47
CA ASP A 321 -17.93 14.64 27.54
C ASP A 321 -19.11 13.68 27.77
N TRP A 322 -20.03 14.03 28.67
CA TRP A 322 -21.23 13.23 28.95
C TRP A 322 -22.20 13.21 27.76
N ALA A 323 -22.39 14.36 27.11
CA ALA A 323 -23.25 14.46 25.93
C ALA A 323 -22.69 13.63 24.76
N GLU A 324 -21.37 13.66 24.52
CA GLU A 324 -20.72 12.85 23.50
C GLU A 324 -20.83 11.35 23.79
N ARG A 325 -20.61 10.91 25.04
CA ARG A 325 -20.81 9.50 25.43
C ARG A 325 -22.26 9.05 25.24
N ALA A 326 -23.23 9.89 25.62
CA ALA A 326 -24.64 9.60 25.41
C ALA A 326 -24.97 9.49 23.91
N ALA A 327 -24.42 10.37 23.08
CA ALA A 327 -24.57 10.32 21.63
C ALA A 327 -23.99 9.04 21.03
N HIS A 328 -22.81 8.61 21.48
CA HIS A 328 -22.22 7.32 21.07
C HIS A 328 -23.13 6.13 21.45
N ILE A 329 -23.63 6.08 22.68
CA ILE A 329 -24.53 5.00 23.14
C ILE A 329 -25.78 4.94 22.25
N GLU A 330 -26.41 6.09 21.99
CA GLU A 330 -27.59 6.17 21.15
C GLU A 330 -27.29 5.78 19.69
N ALA A 331 -26.15 6.22 19.15
CA ALA A 331 -25.71 5.85 17.81
C ALA A 331 -25.52 4.32 17.71
N HIS A 332 -24.86 3.70 18.70
CA HIS A 332 -24.69 2.25 18.76
C HIS A 332 -26.03 1.52 18.82
N ARG A 333 -26.97 2.00 19.63
CA ARG A 333 -28.33 1.45 19.73
C ARG A 333 -29.04 1.49 18.38
N GLN A 334 -28.98 2.63 17.68
CA GLN A 334 -29.58 2.77 16.35
C GLN A 334 -28.93 1.87 15.31
N LEU A 335 -27.61 1.72 15.35
CA LEU A 335 -26.90 0.84 14.43
C LEU A 335 -27.37 -0.60 14.61
N TRP A 336 -27.46 -1.06 15.87
CA TRP A 336 -27.93 -2.40 16.19
C TRP A 336 -29.34 -2.66 15.71
N MET A 337 -30.28 -1.73 15.94
CA MET A 337 -31.65 -1.88 15.43
C MET A 337 -31.67 -2.06 13.91
N GLN A 338 -30.93 -1.22 13.17
CA GLN A 338 -30.89 -1.33 11.71
C GLN A 338 -30.23 -2.63 11.23
N ILE A 339 -29.25 -3.15 11.96
CA ILE A 339 -28.63 -4.44 11.65
C ILE A 339 -29.58 -5.59 11.93
N GLU A 340 -30.30 -5.55 13.06
CA GLU A 340 -31.30 -6.55 13.42
C GLU A 340 -32.46 -6.60 12.41
N ASP A 341 -32.77 -5.48 11.75
CA ASP A 341 -33.79 -5.37 10.72
C ASP A 341 -33.34 -5.82 9.32
N LEU A 342 -32.06 -6.17 9.12
CA LEU A 342 -31.57 -6.60 7.82
C LEU A 342 -32.27 -7.89 7.37
N PRO A 343 -32.86 -7.93 6.16
CA PRO A 343 -33.58 -9.10 5.68
C PRO A 343 -32.62 -10.20 5.22
N LEU A 344 -32.94 -11.45 5.55
CA LEU A 344 -32.29 -12.65 5.05
C LEU A 344 -33.16 -13.31 3.96
N GLU A 345 -32.54 -14.13 3.12
CA GLU A 345 -33.25 -14.84 2.03
C GLU A 345 -34.35 -15.78 2.53
N SER A 346 -34.20 -16.29 3.76
CA SER A 346 -35.22 -17.12 4.42
C SER A 346 -36.50 -16.34 4.77
N GLY A 347 -36.52 -15.01 4.55
CA GLY A 347 -37.61 -14.12 4.91
C GLY A 347 -37.59 -13.67 6.37
N GLU A 348 -36.65 -14.17 7.18
CA GLU A 348 -36.41 -13.67 8.54
C GLU A 348 -35.44 -12.49 8.56
N THR A 349 -35.39 -11.76 9.67
CA THR A 349 -34.37 -10.72 9.87
C THR A 349 -33.17 -11.26 10.63
N VAL A 350 -32.03 -10.56 10.57
CA VAL A 350 -30.84 -10.90 11.35
C VAL A 350 -31.15 -10.97 12.85
N GLY A 351 -31.95 -10.05 13.37
CA GLY A 351 -32.38 -10.05 14.78
C GLY A 351 -33.17 -11.31 15.13
N LEU A 352 -34.13 -11.71 14.28
CA LEU A 352 -34.88 -12.96 14.51
C LEU A 352 -33.95 -14.19 14.47
N ARG A 353 -32.98 -14.23 13.56
CA ARG A 353 -31.99 -15.31 13.50
C ARG A 353 -31.12 -15.34 14.75
N MET A 354 -30.67 -14.20 15.27
CA MET A 354 -29.88 -14.09 16.50
C MET A 354 -30.61 -14.65 17.72
N THR A 355 -31.92 -14.40 17.85
CA THR A 355 -32.72 -14.97 18.95
C THR A 355 -32.82 -16.49 18.89
N LYS A 356 -32.74 -17.09 17.70
CA LYS A 356 -32.81 -18.55 17.50
C LYS A 356 -31.46 -19.24 17.65
N ASP A 357 -30.35 -18.53 17.47
CA ASP A 357 -29.00 -19.07 17.49
C ASP A 357 -28.07 -18.29 18.44
N ALA A 358 -27.81 -18.88 19.61
CA ALA A 358 -26.90 -18.32 20.61
C ALA A 358 -25.45 -18.18 20.11
N ARG A 359 -25.01 -19.03 19.16
CA ARG A 359 -23.68 -18.90 18.55
C ARG A 359 -23.59 -17.65 17.71
N LEU A 360 -24.66 -17.32 16.97
CA LEU A 360 -24.75 -16.08 16.20
C LEU A 360 -24.75 -14.85 17.10
N THR A 361 -25.51 -14.88 18.19
CA THR A 361 -25.47 -13.80 19.18
C THR A 361 -24.04 -13.59 19.72
N SER A 362 -23.34 -14.67 20.07
CA SER A 362 -21.96 -14.60 20.55
C SER A 362 -20.97 -14.13 19.46
N ALA A 363 -21.20 -14.45 18.19
CA ALA A 363 -20.33 -14.00 17.10
C ALA A 363 -20.57 -12.52 16.78
N MET A 364 -21.83 -12.10 16.77
CA MET A 364 -22.25 -10.71 16.53
C MET A 364 -21.77 -9.76 17.63
N SER A 365 -21.52 -10.22 18.86
CA SER A 365 -20.92 -9.35 19.88
C SER A 365 -19.53 -8.82 19.50
N SER A 366 -18.83 -9.49 18.57
CA SER A 366 -17.57 -8.99 18.01
C SER A 366 -17.74 -7.80 17.07
N LEU A 367 -18.97 -7.56 16.59
CA LEU A 367 -19.29 -6.47 15.66
C LEU A 367 -18.91 -5.10 16.23
N GLY A 368 -19.02 -4.92 17.56
CA GLY A 368 -18.67 -3.68 18.23
C GLY A 368 -17.24 -3.22 17.95
N GLY A 369 -16.32 -4.16 17.71
CA GLY A 369 -14.96 -3.85 17.29
C GLY A 369 -14.92 -3.13 15.96
N PHE A 370 -15.81 -3.46 15.01
CA PHE A 370 -15.82 -2.99 13.62
C PHE A 370 -16.60 -1.69 13.38
N ILE A 371 -17.18 -1.13 14.42
CA ILE A 371 -17.90 0.13 14.36
C ILE A 371 -16.91 1.27 14.38
N THR A 372 -16.99 2.16 13.41
CA THR A 372 -16.07 3.29 13.26
C THR A 372 -16.82 4.61 13.34
N GLY A 373 -16.18 5.62 13.93
CA GLY A 373 -16.63 7.00 13.84
C GLY A 373 -16.50 7.50 12.40
N THR A 374 -17.54 8.16 11.90
CA THR A 374 -17.67 8.56 10.48
C THR A 374 -17.51 10.07 10.26
N GLY A 375 -17.16 10.80 11.32
CA GLY A 375 -16.94 12.25 11.32
C GLY A 375 -16.61 12.77 12.72
N GLU A 376 -16.35 14.07 12.83
CA GLU A 376 -16.22 14.74 14.13
C GLU A 376 -17.59 14.89 14.80
N PRO A 377 -17.66 14.86 16.15
CA PRO A 377 -18.89 15.17 16.87
C PRO A 377 -19.39 16.58 16.53
N LEU A 378 -20.69 16.71 16.28
CA LEU A 378 -21.34 18.00 16.03
C LEU A 378 -21.95 18.52 17.33
N HIS A 379 -21.49 19.69 17.80
CA HIS A 379 -21.99 20.34 19.01
C HIS A 379 -23.06 21.37 18.64
N ALA A 380 -24.24 21.25 19.23
CA ALA A 380 -25.33 22.20 19.08
C ALA A 380 -25.33 23.24 20.19
N ASP A 381 -25.93 24.41 19.92
CA ASP A 381 -26.02 25.53 20.88
C ASP A 381 -26.75 25.18 22.18
N ASP A 382 -27.59 24.15 22.17
CA ASP A 382 -28.35 23.66 23.33
C ASP A 382 -27.59 22.63 24.18
N GLY A 383 -26.29 22.44 23.90
CA GLY A 383 -25.44 21.47 24.59
C GLY A 383 -25.66 20.02 24.15
N ALA A 384 -26.45 19.77 23.10
CA ALA A 384 -26.51 18.45 22.48
C ALA A 384 -25.25 18.16 21.65
N VAL A 385 -24.81 16.91 21.67
CA VAL A 385 -23.76 16.41 20.78
C VAL A 385 -24.38 15.37 19.85
N THR A 386 -24.02 15.41 18.58
CA THR A 386 -24.39 14.38 17.59
C THR A 386 -23.15 13.65 17.10
N VAL A 387 -23.15 12.34 17.20
CA VAL A 387 -22.07 11.46 16.75
C VAL A 387 -22.59 10.60 15.60
N SER A 388 -21.79 10.47 14.54
CA SER A 388 -22.07 9.57 13.42
C SER A 388 -21.14 8.36 13.47
N ILE A 389 -21.70 7.14 13.53
CA ILE A 389 -20.94 5.90 13.47
C ILE A 389 -21.40 5.04 12.29
N GLY A 390 -20.61 4.05 11.91
CA GLY A 390 -21.08 3.07 10.96
C GLY A 390 -20.23 1.82 10.86
N VAL A 391 -20.69 0.91 9.99
CA VAL A 391 -20.06 -0.39 9.76
C VAL A 391 -20.28 -0.86 8.31
N HIS A 392 -19.31 -1.57 7.75
CA HIS A 392 -19.48 -2.28 6.48
C HIS A 392 -20.37 -3.51 6.71
N LEU A 393 -21.51 -3.59 6.03
CA LEU A 393 -22.44 -4.70 6.19
C LEU A 393 -21.88 -6.03 5.66
N GLN A 394 -20.80 -5.99 4.89
CA GLN A 394 -20.06 -7.20 4.49
C GLN A 394 -19.56 -7.98 5.72
N ILE A 395 -19.27 -7.28 6.81
CA ILE A 395 -18.80 -7.89 8.06
C ILE A 395 -19.96 -8.66 8.71
N VAL A 396 -21.16 -8.06 8.77
CA VAL A 396 -22.38 -8.71 9.26
C VAL A 396 -22.67 -9.96 8.43
N TRP A 397 -22.64 -9.82 7.11
CA TRP A 397 -22.84 -10.94 6.20
C TRP A 397 -21.82 -12.07 6.42
N ARG A 398 -20.55 -11.73 6.58
CA ARG A 398 -19.49 -12.71 6.84
C ARG A 398 -19.72 -13.47 8.14
N ILE A 399 -20.10 -12.79 9.23
CA ILE A 399 -20.43 -13.42 10.50
C ILE A 399 -21.56 -14.45 10.30
N LEU A 400 -22.67 -14.03 9.66
CA LEU A 400 -23.82 -14.90 9.38
C LEU A 400 -23.40 -16.14 8.59
N SER A 401 -22.72 -15.92 7.47
CA SER A 401 -22.28 -16.99 6.56
C SER A 401 -21.26 -17.95 7.18
N SER A 402 -20.56 -17.54 8.24
CA SER A 402 -19.56 -18.38 8.93
C SER A 402 -20.21 -19.43 9.83
N ILE A 403 -21.38 -19.13 10.40
CA ILE A 403 -22.04 -20.00 11.39
C ILE A 403 -22.76 -21.14 10.70
N ASP A 404 -23.42 -20.85 9.59
CA ASP A 404 -24.09 -21.85 8.75
C ASP A 404 -23.10 -22.86 8.13
N GLN A 405 -21.78 -22.61 8.19
CA GLN A 405 -20.74 -23.56 7.76
C GLN A 405 -20.30 -24.55 8.85
N THR A 406 -20.63 -24.27 10.12
CA THR A 406 -20.20 -25.07 11.27
C THR A 406 -21.30 -25.94 11.87
N GLY A 407 -22.54 -25.76 11.42
CA GLY A 407 -23.67 -26.66 11.68
C GLY A 407 -23.85 -27.62 10.51
#